data_AF-A0A956HDL8-F1
#
_entry.id   AF-A0A956HDL8-F1
#
_cell.length_a   1.000
_cell.length_b   1.000
_cell.length_c   1.000
_cell.angle_alpha   90.00
_cell.angle_beta   90.00
_cell.angle_gamma   90.00
#
_symmetry.space_group_name_H-M   'P 1'
#
loop_
_entity.id
_entity.type
_entity.pdbx_description
1 polymer ?
#
loop_
_entity_poly.entity_id
_entity_poly.type
_entity_poly.pdbx_seq_one_letter_code
_entity_poly.pdbx_strand_id
1 'polypeptide(L)'
;MFVRSGLILAPLLAVAACKSDGNKPPLYTEASKTPERAPGEAVTEVAEEPPPSASERDLWFARGDGREAILARERGDHEAATQLLDRLLARDDLSADDRGAAELLRGLEDVEAGAHARAADRFAAARKAPALAKLDARLRLLEAQARLDAGDPARALELTEGLAGGPQEADLLLIRADASQRTNARAEAIALYEQLLASASSHPRRHEARAKLAGLLAQAGEGDAPLSPEARAELTKARALYETLELEVPLSDYAAEAAAALPRIDARLGARSKADALAFERSLAKSRIEDELKRGRYKAVIQDVDALLKG
;
A
#
# COMPACT_ATOMS: atom_id res chain seq x y z
N MET A 1 -58.89 -11.67 17.67
CA MET A 1 -57.89 -11.72 16.59
C MET A 1 -57.04 -10.46 16.68
N PHE A 2 -55.87 -10.54 17.32
CA PHE A 2 -54.89 -9.46 17.36
C PHE A 2 -53.57 -10.01 16.81
N VAL A 3 -53.14 -9.49 15.67
CA VAL A 3 -51.88 -9.86 15.01
C VAL A 3 -50.77 -9.07 15.71
N ARG A 4 -49.84 -9.78 16.37
CA ARG A 4 -48.61 -9.21 16.93
C ARG A 4 -47.55 -9.14 15.85
N SER A 5 -47.29 -7.94 15.33
CA SER A 5 -46.12 -7.63 14.52
C SER A 5 -44.86 -7.63 15.40
N GLY A 6 -43.98 -8.61 15.19
CA GLY A 6 -42.67 -8.68 15.82
C GLY A 6 -41.71 -7.73 15.11
N LEU A 7 -41.31 -6.66 15.81
CA LEU A 7 -40.23 -5.76 15.41
C LEU A 7 -38.91 -6.48 15.69
N ILE A 8 -38.25 -7.02 14.66
CA ILE A 8 -36.91 -7.59 14.79
C ILE A 8 -35.91 -6.44 14.74
N LEU A 9 -35.34 -6.13 15.90
CA LEU A 9 -34.20 -5.22 16.05
C LEU A 9 -32.96 -5.92 15.48
N ALA A 10 -32.48 -5.49 14.31
CA ALA A 10 -31.20 -5.92 13.78
C ALA A 10 -30.06 -5.22 14.57
N PRO A 11 -29.05 -5.95 15.07
CA PRO A 11 -27.90 -5.32 15.68
C PRO A 11 -27.01 -4.71 14.59
N LEU A 12 -26.78 -3.39 14.67
CA LEU A 12 -25.68 -2.73 13.97
C LEU A 12 -24.37 -3.36 14.44
N LEU A 13 -23.73 -4.15 13.59
CA LEU A 13 -22.34 -4.55 13.74
C LEU A 13 -21.47 -3.31 13.52
N ALA A 14 -20.96 -2.76 14.62
CA ALA A 14 -19.92 -1.76 14.62
C ALA A 14 -18.66 -2.37 13.99
N VAL A 15 -18.33 -1.94 12.77
CA VAL A 15 -17.02 -2.16 12.17
C VAL A 15 -16.04 -1.39 13.05
N ALA A 16 -15.22 -2.11 13.82
CA ALA A 16 -14.12 -1.53 14.56
C ALA A 16 -13.16 -0.90 13.55
N ALA A 17 -13.18 0.43 13.47
CA ALA A 17 -12.17 1.21 12.80
C ALA A 17 -10.83 0.91 13.48
N CYS A 18 -9.97 0.15 12.79
CA CYS A 18 -8.59 -0.03 13.20
C CYS A 18 -7.90 1.34 13.17
N LYS A 19 -7.62 1.83 14.37
CA LYS A 19 -6.79 2.98 14.67
C LYS A 19 -5.38 2.69 14.15
N SER A 20 -4.99 3.29 13.02
CA SER A 20 -3.60 3.27 12.56
C SER A 20 -2.82 4.31 13.36
N ASP A 21 -2.39 3.96 14.56
CA ASP A 21 -1.40 4.74 15.30
C ASP A 21 -0.06 4.64 14.57
N GLY A 22 0.22 5.64 13.73
CA GLY A 22 1.48 6.39 13.73
C GLY A 22 2.82 5.67 13.84
N ASN A 23 2.99 4.47 13.29
CA ASN A 23 4.32 3.87 13.13
C ASN A 23 4.37 3.02 11.86
N LYS A 24 4.41 3.69 10.70
CA LYS A 24 4.75 3.02 9.43
C LYS A 24 6.17 2.43 9.61
N PRO A 25 6.38 1.10 9.60
CA PRO A 25 7.73 0.59 9.49
C PRO A 25 8.33 1.11 8.18
N PRO A 26 9.63 1.46 8.14
CA PRO A 26 10.23 1.98 6.92
C PRO A 26 10.04 0.97 5.80
N LEU A 27 9.41 1.42 4.71
CA LEU A 27 9.40 0.69 3.44
C LEU A 27 10.85 0.59 2.98
N TYR A 28 11.49 -0.53 3.27
CA TYR A 28 12.79 -0.86 2.72
C TYR A 28 12.58 -1.17 1.23
N THR A 29 12.82 -0.19 0.38
CA THR A 29 13.17 -0.46 -1.02
C THR A 29 14.47 -1.25 -1.00
N GLU A 30 14.50 -2.44 -1.60
CA GLU A 30 15.71 -3.25 -1.77
C GLU A 30 16.86 -2.33 -2.20
N ALA A 31 17.83 -2.11 -1.30
CA ALA A 31 19.10 -1.55 -1.67
C ALA A 31 19.65 -2.41 -2.81
N SER A 32 19.85 -1.80 -3.97
CA SER A 32 20.46 -2.42 -5.14
C SER A 32 21.58 -3.35 -4.70
N LYS A 33 21.45 -4.64 -5.06
CA LYS A 33 22.52 -5.64 -4.89
C LYS A 33 23.84 -5.02 -5.31
N THR A 34 24.72 -4.72 -4.35
CA THR A 34 26.13 -4.54 -4.63
C THR A 34 26.62 -5.89 -5.15
N PRO A 35 27.13 -5.99 -6.38
CA PRO A 35 27.63 -7.26 -6.88
C PRO A 35 28.83 -7.68 -6.03
N GLU A 36 28.76 -8.88 -5.47
CA GLU A 36 29.87 -9.52 -4.77
C GLU A 36 31.04 -9.68 -5.74
N ARG A 37 32.10 -8.89 -5.55
CA ARG A 37 33.28 -8.85 -6.43
C ARG A 37 34.48 -9.47 -5.70
N ALA A 38 35.24 -10.26 -6.44
CA ALA A 38 36.36 -11.07 -5.95
C ALA A 38 37.45 -10.22 -5.25
N PRO A 39 38.19 -10.80 -4.28
CA PRO A 39 39.16 -10.06 -3.49
C PRO A 39 40.41 -9.75 -4.33
N GLY A 40 40.70 -8.47 -4.57
CA GLY A 40 41.94 -8.04 -5.21
C GLY A 40 41.93 -6.70 -5.98
N GLU A 41 40.79 -6.01 -6.10
CA GLU A 41 40.72 -4.74 -6.85
C GLU A 41 40.89 -3.54 -5.92
N ALA A 42 41.89 -2.70 -6.19
CA ALA A 42 42.15 -1.48 -5.44
C ALA A 42 40.98 -0.50 -5.54
N VAL A 43 40.45 -0.10 -4.38
CA VAL A 43 39.39 0.89 -4.26
C VAL A 43 39.94 2.25 -4.69
N THR A 44 39.53 2.74 -5.86
CA THR A 44 39.47 4.18 -6.06
C THR A 44 38.18 4.61 -5.38
N GLU A 45 38.30 5.18 -4.18
CA GLU A 45 37.19 5.75 -3.45
C GLU A 45 36.68 6.93 -4.29
N VAL A 46 35.71 6.67 -5.16
CA VAL A 46 34.94 7.73 -5.81
C VAL A 46 34.12 8.32 -4.69
N ALA A 47 34.63 9.40 -4.10
CA ALA A 47 33.87 10.24 -3.18
C ALA A 47 32.55 10.59 -3.88
N GLU A 48 31.46 10.06 -3.32
CA GLU A 48 30.11 10.44 -3.73
C GLU A 48 30.00 11.94 -3.47
N GLU A 49 29.85 12.74 -4.53
CA GLU A 49 29.67 14.18 -4.38
C GLU A 49 28.48 14.42 -3.43
N PRO A 50 28.64 15.25 -2.39
CA PRO A 50 27.53 15.56 -1.51
C PRO A 50 26.38 16.12 -2.36
N PRO A 51 25.12 15.79 -2.04
CA PRO A 51 23.98 16.30 -2.79
C PRO A 51 24.07 17.83 -2.86
N PRO A 52 23.71 18.43 -4.01
CA PRO A 52 23.80 19.87 -4.19
C PRO A 52 23.10 20.59 -3.05
N SER A 53 23.69 21.69 -2.59
CA SER A 53 23.12 22.47 -1.51
C SER A 53 21.68 22.88 -1.89
N ALA A 54 20.78 23.02 -0.91
CA ALA A 54 19.39 23.40 -1.18
C ALA A 54 19.26 24.73 -1.97
N SER A 55 20.30 25.58 -1.97
CA SER A 55 20.41 26.81 -2.77
C SER A 55 20.70 26.60 -4.26
N GLU A 56 21.19 25.43 -4.68
CA GLU A 56 21.65 25.15 -6.05
C GLU A 56 20.66 24.33 -6.88
N ARG A 57 19.58 23.82 -6.25
CA ARG A 57 18.57 23.01 -6.94
C ARG A 57 17.55 23.89 -7.65
N ASP A 58 17.23 23.50 -8.88
CA ASP A 58 16.17 24.10 -9.67
C ASP A 58 14.81 23.57 -9.19
N LEU A 59 14.17 24.33 -8.29
CA LEU A 59 12.85 24.05 -7.74
C LEU A 59 11.80 24.85 -8.50
N TRP A 60 10.58 24.31 -8.60
CA TRP A 60 9.45 25.01 -9.22
C TRP A 60 9.31 26.46 -8.73
N PHE A 61 9.32 26.62 -7.40
CA PHE A 61 9.41 27.92 -6.77
C PHE A 61 10.87 28.21 -6.44
N ALA A 62 11.47 29.13 -7.20
CA ALA A 62 12.85 29.52 -6.98
C ALA A 62 13.06 30.31 -5.67
N ARG A 63 12.01 30.97 -5.14
CA ARG A 63 12.05 31.82 -3.92
C ARG A 63 10.67 31.90 -3.25
N GLY A 64 10.65 32.44 -2.02
CA GLY A 64 9.43 32.77 -1.28
C GLY A 64 8.73 31.56 -0.65
N ASP A 65 7.47 31.75 -0.25
CA ASP A 65 6.71 30.74 0.51
C ASP A 65 6.65 29.37 -0.19
N GLY A 66 6.53 29.34 -1.52
CA GLY A 66 6.52 28.08 -2.27
C GLY A 66 7.84 27.32 -2.20
N ARG A 67 8.98 28.02 -2.20
CA ARG A 67 10.29 27.38 -2.03
C ARG A 67 10.44 26.83 -0.62
N GLU A 68 10.13 27.65 0.36
CA GLU A 68 10.28 27.27 1.77
C GLU A 68 9.34 26.12 2.13
N ALA A 69 8.16 26.03 1.51
CA ALA A 69 7.25 24.90 1.67
C ALA A 69 7.88 23.58 1.17
N ILE A 70 8.49 23.60 -0.02
CA ILE A 70 9.19 22.43 -0.57
C ILE A 70 10.30 21.99 0.40
N LEU A 71 11.11 22.92 0.89
CA LEU A 71 12.20 22.62 1.81
C LEU A 71 11.71 22.14 3.18
N ALA A 72 10.59 22.67 3.68
CA ALA A 72 9.97 22.19 4.91
C ALA A 72 9.52 20.74 4.78
N ARG A 73 8.86 20.39 3.66
CA ARG A 73 8.46 19.02 3.34
C ARG A 73 9.64 18.05 3.28
N GLU A 74 10.74 18.45 2.67
CA GLU A 74 11.96 17.62 2.60
C GLU A 74 12.58 17.35 3.97
N ARG A 75 12.39 18.26 4.93
CA ARG A 75 12.80 18.06 6.34
C ARG A 75 11.77 17.28 7.16
N GLY A 76 10.64 16.89 6.58
CA GLY A 76 9.52 16.27 7.29
C GLY A 76 8.69 17.26 8.14
N ASP A 77 8.87 18.56 7.95
CA ASP A 77 8.10 19.60 8.63
C ASP A 77 6.82 19.92 7.84
N HIS A 78 5.88 18.97 7.90
CA HIS A 78 4.60 19.02 7.18
C HIS A 78 3.68 20.15 7.65
N GLU A 79 3.80 20.54 8.92
CA GLU A 79 3.04 21.65 9.49
C GLU A 79 3.50 22.98 8.90
N ALA A 80 4.80 23.26 8.90
CA ALA A 80 5.33 24.48 8.29
C ALA A 80 5.04 24.52 6.78
N ALA A 81 5.20 23.38 6.08
CA ALA A 81 4.88 23.27 4.66
C ALA A 81 3.42 23.66 4.39
N THR A 82 2.48 23.15 5.19
CA THR A 82 1.06 23.47 5.11
C THR A 82 0.81 24.97 5.28
N GLN A 83 1.36 25.59 6.32
CA GLN A 83 1.15 27.02 6.60
C GLN A 83 1.71 27.91 5.48
N LEU A 84 2.88 27.55 4.93
CA LEU A 84 3.52 28.25 3.82
C LEU A 84 2.68 28.14 2.53
N LEU A 85 2.15 26.95 2.23
CA LEU A 85 1.29 26.72 1.06
C LEU A 85 -0.05 27.42 1.18
N ASP A 86 -0.65 27.44 2.37
CA ASP A 86 -1.90 28.16 2.62
C ASP A 86 -1.71 29.68 2.42
N ARG A 87 -0.59 30.25 2.92
CA ARG A 87 -0.22 31.65 2.65
C ARG A 87 0.00 31.93 1.17
N LEU A 88 0.68 31.03 0.46
CA LEU A 88 0.90 31.14 -0.97
C LEU A 88 -0.43 31.13 -1.74
N LEU A 89 -1.30 30.16 -1.48
CA LEU A 89 -2.59 29.97 -2.16
C LEU A 89 -3.60 31.10 -1.89
N ALA A 90 -3.45 31.80 -0.76
CA ALA A 90 -4.26 32.98 -0.42
C ALA A 90 -3.91 34.23 -1.26
N ARG A 91 -2.83 34.20 -2.04
CA ARG A 91 -2.47 35.30 -2.92
C ARG A 91 -3.27 35.27 -4.22
N ASP A 92 -3.84 36.40 -4.63
CA ASP A 92 -4.63 36.50 -5.87
C ASP A 92 -3.76 36.68 -7.13
N ASP A 93 -2.48 37.02 -6.97
CA ASP A 93 -1.55 37.34 -8.06
C ASP A 93 -0.76 36.13 -8.62
N LEU A 94 -1.09 34.91 -8.19
CA LEU A 94 -0.45 33.70 -8.70
C LEU A 94 -0.86 33.40 -10.14
N SER A 95 0.14 33.04 -10.96
CA SER A 95 -0.13 32.45 -12.27
C SER A 95 -0.93 31.15 -12.13
N ALA A 96 -1.66 30.75 -13.17
CA ALA A 96 -2.43 29.50 -13.15
C ALA A 96 -1.51 28.28 -12.90
N ASP A 97 -0.29 28.33 -13.44
CA ASP A 97 0.70 27.25 -13.29
C ASP A 97 1.25 27.19 -11.86
N ASP A 98 1.62 28.33 -11.27
CA ASP A 98 2.08 28.40 -9.89
C ASP A 98 1.00 28.01 -8.90
N ARG A 99 -0.24 28.45 -9.13
CA ARG A 99 -1.37 28.02 -8.33
C ARG A 99 -1.54 26.51 -8.44
N GLY A 100 -1.49 25.93 -9.64
CA GLY A 100 -1.57 24.48 -9.83
C GLY A 100 -0.47 23.70 -9.09
N ALA A 101 0.76 24.19 -9.13
CA ALA A 101 1.87 23.58 -8.40
C ALA A 101 1.71 23.68 -6.87
N ALA A 102 1.23 24.82 -6.37
CA ALA A 102 0.92 25.00 -4.95
C ALA A 102 -0.25 24.10 -4.49
N GLU A 103 -1.29 23.96 -5.32
CA GLU A 103 -2.42 23.04 -5.07
C GLU A 103 -1.94 21.58 -5.02
N LEU A 104 -1.06 21.17 -5.95
CA LEU A 104 -0.46 19.83 -5.93
C LEU A 104 0.30 19.57 -4.62
N LEU A 105 1.20 20.48 -4.24
CA LEU A 105 1.97 20.33 -3.00
C LEU A 105 1.05 20.30 -1.78
N ARG A 106 0.05 21.18 -1.72
CA ARG A 106 -0.89 21.23 -0.60
C ARG A 106 -1.74 19.96 -0.50
N GLY A 107 -2.12 19.38 -1.64
CA GLY A 107 -2.81 18.11 -1.72
C GLY A 107 -1.97 16.95 -1.17
N LEU A 108 -0.64 16.95 -1.38
CA LEU A 108 0.25 15.96 -0.76
C LEU A 108 0.29 16.12 0.76
N GLU A 109 0.32 17.35 1.28
CA GLU A 109 0.26 17.58 2.73
C GLU A 109 -1.12 17.18 3.31
N ASP A 110 -2.21 17.37 2.56
CA ASP A 110 -3.53 16.88 2.96
C ASP A 110 -3.58 15.34 3.02
N VAL A 111 -2.85 14.62 2.15
CA VAL A 111 -2.73 13.15 2.25
C VAL A 111 -2.01 12.74 3.52
N GLU A 112 -0.88 13.38 3.86
CA GLU A 112 -0.13 13.06 5.08
C GLU A 112 -0.94 13.36 6.35
N ALA A 113 -1.79 14.39 6.32
CA ALA A 113 -2.70 14.72 7.41
C ALA A 113 -3.98 13.86 7.46
N GLY A 114 -4.17 12.91 6.53
CA GLY A 114 -5.39 12.09 6.42
C GLY A 114 -6.63 12.86 5.93
N ALA A 115 -6.46 14.08 5.41
CA ALA A 115 -7.53 14.92 4.87
C ALA A 115 -7.85 14.58 3.41
N HIS A 116 -8.13 13.30 3.13
CA HIS A 116 -8.21 12.74 1.78
C HIS A 116 -9.21 13.43 0.85
N ALA A 117 -10.37 13.86 1.36
CA ALA A 117 -11.35 14.59 0.55
C ALA A 117 -10.80 15.94 0.05
N ARG A 118 -10.08 16.67 0.92
CA ARG A 118 -9.42 17.93 0.55
C ARG A 118 -8.28 17.67 -0.44
N ALA A 119 -7.45 16.66 -0.19
CA ALA A 119 -6.39 16.27 -1.10
C ALA A 119 -6.92 16.00 -2.52
N ALA A 120 -8.04 15.29 -2.64
CA ALA A 120 -8.66 15.04 -3.94
C ALA A 120 -9.09 16.34 -4.64
N ASP A 121 -9.70 17.28 -3.93
CA ASP A 121 -10.08 18.58 -4.49
C ASP A 121 -8.85 19.40 -4.92
N ARG A 122 -7.76 19.34 -4.14
CA ARG A 122 -6.47 19.96 -4.46
C ARG A 122 -5.85 19.37 -5.73
N PHE A 123 -5.82 18.05 -5.88
CA PHE A 123 -5.33 17.40 -7.10
C PHE A 123 -6.20 17.73 -8.31
N ALA A 124 -7.53 17.78 -8.16
CA ALA A 124 -8.45 18.22 -9.20
C ALA A 124 -8.20 19.68 -9.62
N ALA A 125 -7.86 20.56 -8.68
CA ALA A 125 -7.47 21.94 -8.97
C ALA A 125 -6.13 22.01 -9.71
N ALA A 126 -5.12 21.26 -9.26
CA ALA A 126 -3.80 21.19 -9.89
C ALA A 126 -3.87 20.74 -11.36
N ARG A 127 -4.75 19.79 -11.70
CA ARG A 127 -4.96 19.29 -13.07
C ARG A 127 -5.40 20.36 -14.07
N LYS A 128 -5.93 21.49 -13.59
CA LYS A 128 -6.36 22.60 -14.46
C LYS A 128 -5.18 23.46 -14.94
N ALA A 129 -3.99 23.30 -14.36
CA ALA A 129 -2.81 24.07 -14.74
C ALA A 129 -2.14 23.55 -16.03
N PRO A 130 -2.00 24.38 -17.08
CA PRO A 130 -1.38 23.98 -18.35
C PRO A 130 0.02 23.38 -18.21
N ALA A 131 0.86 23.94 -17.35
CA ALA A 131 2.23 23.44 -17.17
C ALA A 131 2.29 22.04 -16.54
N LEU A 132 1.21 21.60 -15.88
CA LEU A 132 1.09 20.25 -15.30
C LEU A 132 0.40 19.25 -16.24
N ALA A 133 0.07 19.62 -17.48
CA ALA A 133 -0.63 18.74 -18.42
C ALA A 133 0.07 17.40 -18.68
N LYS A 134 1.42 17.39 -18.68
CA LYS A 134 2.22 16.15 -18.82
C LYS A 134 2.07 15.20 -17.63
N LEU A 135 1.57 15.68 -16.50
CA LEU A 135 1.33 14.90 -15.29
C LEU A 135 -0.15 14.53 -15.12
N ASP A 136 -1.05 14.83 -16.05
CA ASP A 136 -2.50 14.61 -15.87
C ASP A 136 -2.83 13.17 -15.45
N ALA A 137 -2.25 12.16 -16.11
CA ALA A 137 -2.46 10.76 -15.74
C ALA A 137 -2.03 10.46 -14.29
N ARG A 138 -0.90 11.01 -13.84
CA ARG A 138 -0.43 10.83 -12.45
C ARG A 138 -1.32 11.59 -11.47
N LEU A 139 -1.73 12.81 -11.79
CA LEU A 139 -2.63 13.61 -10.96
C LEU A 139 -4.00 12.95 -10.82
N ARG A 140 -4.53 12.34 -11.90
CA ARG A 140 -5.75 11.54 -11.86
C ARG A 140 -5.63 10.34 -10.94
N LEU A 141 -4.49 9.65 -10.91
CA LEU A 141 -4.25 8.54 -9.97
C LEU A 141 -4.15 9.02 -8.53
N LEU A 142 -3.48 10.14 -8.26
CA LEU A 142 -3.44 10.74 -6.93
C LEU A 142 -4.83 11.17 -6.47
N GLU A 143 -5.62 11.80 -7.35
CA GLU A 143 -7.00 12.16 -7.10
C GLU A 143 -7.86 10.92 -6.83
N ALA A 144 -7.74 9.87 -7.67
CA ALA A 144 -8.50 8.63 -7.52
C ALA A 144 -8.19 7.93 -6.19
N GLN A 145 -6.92 7.83 -5.80
CA GLN A 145 -6.51 7.29 -4.51
C GLN A 145 -7.09 8.12 -3.36
N ALA A 146 -6.99 9.45 -3.42
CA ALA A 146 -7.54 10.32 -2.38
C ALA A 146 -9.08 10.23 -2.28
N ARG A 147 -9.79 10.09 -3.41
CA ARG A 147 -11.24 9.84 -3.42
C ARG A 147 -11.59 8.49 -2.79
N LEU A 148 -10.83 7.45 -3.15
CA LEU A 148 -10.99 6.12 -2.57
C LEU A 148 -10.80 6.16 -1.05
N ASP A 149 -9.73 6.78 -0.55
CA ASP A 149 -9.45 6.91 0.88
C ASP A 149 -10.47 7.79 1.61
N ALA A 150 -11.08 8.75 0.90
CA ALA A 150 -12.22 9.53 1.40
C ALA A 150 -13.57 8.79 1.38
N GLY A 151 -13.61 7.54 0.91
CA GLY A 151 -14.83 6.73 0.86
C GLY A 151 -15.69 6.93 -0.39
N ASP A 152 -15.14 7.49 -1.48
CA ASP A 152 -15.82 7.68 -2.76
C ASP A 152 -15.23 6.79 -3.88
N PRO A 153 -15.52 5.47 -3.84
CA PRO A 153 -14.96 4.53 -4.82
C PRO A 153 -15.54 4.72 -6.23
N ALA A 154 -16.77 5.21 -6.36
CA ALA A 154 -17.38 5.47 -7.66
C ALA A 154 -16.61 6.55 -8.42
N ARG A 155 -16.32 7.68 -7.75
CA ARG A 155 -15.51 8.74 -8.36
C ARG A 155 -14.07 8.31 -8.63
N ALA A 156 -13.50 7.47 -7.77
CA ALA A 156 -12.18 6.88 -8.02
C ALA A 156 -12.17 6.08 -9.34
N LEU A 157 -13.18 5.23 -9.59
CA LEU A 157 -13.30 4.47 -10.84
C LEU A 157 -13.38 5.39 -12.06
N GLU A 158 -14.29 6.39 -12.04
CA GLU A 158 -14.42 7.39 -13.11
C GLU A 158 -13.07 8.07 -13.43
N LEU A 159 -12.32 8.44 -12.40
CA LEU A 159 -11.01 9.09 -12.56
C LEU A 159 -9.98 8.16 -13.19
N THR A 160 -10.13 6.84 -13.07
CA THR A 160 -9.25 5.88 -13.72
C THR A 160 -9.65 5.52 -15.15
N GLU A 161 -10.85 5.90 -15.61
CA GLU A 161 -11.33 5.52 -16.95
C GLU A 161 -10.43 6.04 -18.07
N GLY A 162 -10.11 5.17 -19.03
CA GLY A 162 -9.26 5.52 -20.17
C GLY A 162 -7.79 5.77 -19.83
N LEU A 163 -7.36 5.64 -18.56
CA LEU A 163 -5.94 5.63 -18.24
C LEU A 163 -5.28 4.35 -18.78
N ALA A 164 -4.19 4.52 -19.53
CA ALA A 164 -3.41 3.43 -20.09
C ALA A 164 -2.44 2.83 -19.06
N GLY A 165 -2.12 1.54 -19.23
CA GLY A 165 -1.01 0.90 -18.54
C GLY A 165 0.32 1.52 -18.98
N GLY A 166 1.13 1.91 -18.01
CA GLY A 166 2.43 2.56 -18.19
C GLY A 166 3.23 2.37 -16.91
N PRO A 167 4.14 3.31 -16.56
CA PRO A 167 4.90 3.20 -15.31
C PRO A 167 4.03 3.12 -14.04
N GLN A 168 2.76 3.56 -14.13
CA GLN A 168 1.81 3.54 -13.02
C GLN A 168 0.77 2.41 -13.12
N GLU A 169 0.99 1.39 -13.97
CA GLU A 169 0.01 0.32 -14.18
C GLU A 169 -0.35 -0.42 -12.88
N ALA A 170 0.63 -0.71 -12.03
CA ALA A 170 0.38 -1.39 -10.76
C ALA A 170 -0.48 -0.52 -9.80
N ASP A 171 -0.20 0.78 -9.69
CA ASP A 171 -1.02 1.71 -8.89
C ASP A 171 -2.45 1.79 -9.44
N LEU A 172 -2.58 1.89 -10.78
CA LEU A 172 -3.87 1.94 -11.47
C LEU A 172 -4.71 0.68 -11.20
N LEU A 173 -4.12 -0.51 -11.35
CA LEU A 173 -4.80 -1.78 -11.11
C LEU A 173 -5.23 -1.91 -9.64
N LEU A 174 -4.35 -1.51 -8.71
CA LEU A 174 -4.66 -1.56 -7.28
C LEU A 174 -5.85 -0.66 -6.92
N ILE A 175 -5.83 0.61 -7.37
CA ILE A 175 -6.91 1.57 -7.13
C ILE A 175 -8.23 1.05 -7.70
N ARG A 176 -8.22 0.51 -8.93
CA ARG A 176 -9.43 -0.07 -9.54
C ARG A 176 -9.93 -1.27 -8.74
N ALA A 177 -9.04 -2.17 -8.32
CA ALA A 177 -9.41 -3.36 -7.55
C ALA A 177 -10.05 -2.98 -6.21
N ASP A 178 -9.43 -2.05 -5.47
CA ASP A 178 -9.97 -1.54 -4.22
C ASP A 178 -11.33 -0.86 -4.40
N ALA A 179 -11.47 -0.04 -5.44
CA ALA A 179 -12.71 0.66 -5.72
C ALA A 179 -13.84 -0.32 -6.12
N SER A 180 -13.57 -1.28 -7.00
CA SER A 180 -14.50 -2.35 -7.38
C SER A 180 -14.91 -3.21 -6.17
N GLN A 181 -13.98 -3.49 -5.25
CA GLN A 181 -14.30 -4.21 -4.02
C GLN A 181 -15.30 -3.43 -3.16
N ARG A 182 -15.11 -2.12 -3.01
CA ARG A 182 -15.98 -1.24 -2.20
C ARG A 182 -17.34 -0.96 -2.85
N THR A 183 -17.48 -1.17 -4.15
CA THR A 183 -18.75 -1.07 -4.88
C THR A 183 -19.47 -2.42 -5.03
N ASN A 184 -19.05 -3.45 -4.29
CA ASN A 184 -19.58 -4.82 -4.35
C ASN A 184 -19.36 -5.54 -5.70
N ALA A 185 -18.45 -5.07 -6.54
CA ALA A 185 -18.02 -5.75 -7.77
C ALA A 185 -16.91 -6.77 -7.47
N ARG A 186 -17.19 -7.77 -6.61
CA ARG A 186 -16.20 -8.75 -6.11
C ARG A 186 -15.42 -9.45 -7.23
N ALA A 187 -16.12 -9.95 -8.25
CA ALA A 187 -15.48 -10.70 -9.34
C ALA A 187 -14.50 -9.83 -10.14
N GLU A 188 -14.85 -8.56 -10.35
CA GLU A 188 -13.98 -7.58 -11.02
C GLU A 188 -12.75 -7.26 -10.16
N ALA A 189 -12.94 -7.04 -8.86
CA ALA A 189 -11.83 -6.80 -7.93
C ALA A 189 -10.83 -7.98 -7.92
N ILE A 190 -11.32 -9.23 -7.87
CA ILE A 190 -10.49 -10.43 -7.97
C ILE A 190 -9.66 -10.42 -9.26
N ALA A 191 -10.31 -10.21 -10.41
CA ALA A 191 -9.63 -10.20 -11.70
C ALA A 191 -8.54 -9.12 -11.78
N LEU A 192 -8.78 -7.93 -11.22
CA LEU A 192 -7.83 -6.83 -11.21
C LEU A 192 -6.62 -7.11 -10.29
N TYR A 193 -6.83 -7.67 -9.10
CA TYR A 193 -5.70 -8.09 -8.25
C TYR A 193 -4.88 -9.20 -8.90
N GLU A 194 -5.53 -10.17 -9.55
CA GLU A 194 -4.84 -11.24 -10.29
C GLU A 194 -4.02 -10.68 -11.44
N GLN A 195 -4.57 -9.72 -12.19
CA GLN A 195 -3.86 -9.03 -13.25
C GLN A 195 -2.62 -8.30 -12.69
N LEU A 196 -2.75 -7.60 -11.57
CA LEU A 196 -1.62 -6.92 -10.91
C LEU A 196 -0.53 -7.92 -10.53
N LEU A 197 -0.89 -9.03 -9.88
CA LEU A 197 0.08 -10.05 -9.47
C LEU A 197 0.77 -10.72 -10.67
N ALA A 198 0.10 -10.79 -11.82
CA ALA A 198 0.67 -11.34 -13.05
C ALA A 198 1.62 -10.35 -13.75
N SER A 199 1.29 -9.06 -13.80
CA SER A 199 2.07 -8.05 -14.54
C SER A 199 3.19 -7.41 -13.72
N ALA A 200 3.07 -7.36 -12.39
CA ALA A 200 3.90 -6.54 -11.52
C ALA A 200 4.65 -7.37 -10.46
N SER A 201 5.32 -8.45 -10.90
CA SER A 201 5.94 -9.46 -10.01
C SER A 201 7.01 -8.93 -9.06
N SER A 202 7.69 -7.83 -9.40
CA SER A 202 8.70 -7.16 -8.55
C SER A 202 8.21 -5.85 -7.93
N HIS A 203 6.96 -5.44 -8.18
CA HIS A 203 6.47 -4.15 -7.72
C HIS A 203 6.23 -4.12 -6.21
N PRO A 204 6.54 -3.01 -5.50
CA PRO A 204 6.35 -2.92 -4.05
C PRO A 204 4.92 -3.23 -3.58
N ARG A 205 3.91 -2.90 -4.40
CA ARG A 205 2.48 -3.15 -4.12
C ARG A 205 2.06 -4.62 -4.23
N ARG A 206 2.92 -5.53 -4.71
CA ARG A 206 2.53 -6.94 -4.91
C ARG A 206 2.06 -7.62 -3.62
N HIS A 207 2.69 -7.29 -2.48
CA HIS A 207 2.34 -7.89 -1.20
C HIS A 207 0.99 -7.37 -0.70
N GLU A 208 0.72 -6.08 -0.90
CA GLU A 208 -0.59 -5.47 -0.63
C GLU A 208 -1.70 -6.12 -1.47
N ALA A 209 -1.49 -6.24 -2.79
CA ALA A 209 -2.45 -6.89 -3.69
C ALA A 209 -2.68 -8.36 -3.31
N ARG A 210 -1.61 -9.07 -2.89
CA ARG A 210 -1.70 -10.46 -2.44
C ARG A 210 -2.54 -10.59 -1.17
N ALA A 211 -2.32 -9.73 -0.18
CA ALA A 211 -3.09 -9.73 1.07
C ALA A 211 -4.57 -9.44 0.79
N LYS A 212 -4.86 -8.38 0.01
CA LYS A 212 -6.24 -8.01 -0.35
C LYS A 212 -6.96 -9.11 -1.14
N LEU A 213 -6.29 -9.72 -2.12
CA LEU A 213 -6.85 -10.86 -2.86
C LEU A 213 -7.11 -12.06 -1.93
N ALA A 214 -6.16 -12.39 -1.05
CA ALA A 214 -6.31 -13.48 -0.11
C ALA A 214 -7.49 -13.24 0.84
N GLY A 215 -7.65 -12.02 1.37
CA GLY A 215 -8.78 -11.61 2.20
C GLY A 215 -10.12 -11.74 1.47
N LEU A 216 -10.19 -11.30 0.22
CA LEU A 216 -11.40 -11.37 -0.60
C LEU A 216 -11.81 -12.81 -0.93
N LEU A 217 -10.82 -13.68 -1.18
CA LEU A 217 -11.03 -15.11 -1.41
C LEU A 217 -11.34 -15.88 -0.11
N ALA A 218 -10.82 -15.43 1.03
CA ALA A 218 -11.08 -16.05 2.34
C ALA A 218 -12.55 -15.90 2.79
N GLN A 219 -13.29 -14.95 2.20
CA GLN A 219 -14.73 -14.78 2.40
C GLN A 219 -15.57 -15.83 1.66
N ALA A 220 -14.94 -16.69 0.84
CA ALA A 220 -15.65 -17.73 0.12
C ALA A 220 -16.24 -18.78 1.08
N GLY A 221 -17.55 -18.98 0.99
CA GLY A 221 -18.23 -19.98 1.80
C GLY A 221 -18.17 -19.68 3.30
N GLU A 222 -18.29 -18.41 3.69
CA GLU A 222 -18.60 -18.06 5.08
C GLU A 222 -19.94 -18.69 5.53
N GLY A 223 -19.99 -19.10 6.80
CA GLY A 223 -21.14 -19.78 7.41
C GLY A 223 -20.94 -21.29 7.58
N ASP A 224 -21.95 -21.94 8.17
CA ASP A 224 -21.89 -23.36 8.55
C ASP A 224 -22.22 -24.32 7.40
N ALA A 225 -22.56 -23.79 6.23
CA ALA A 225 -22.87 -24.60 5.06
C ALA A 225 -21.61 -25.38 4.58
N PRO A 226 -21.81 -26.60 4.04
CA PRO A 226 -20.76 -27.32 3.33
C PRO A 226 -20.17 -26.47 2.20
N LEU A 227 -18.85 -26.51 2.03
CA LEU A 227 -18.18 -25.77 0.97
C LEU A 227 -18.56 -26.32 -0.41
N SER A 228 -18.98 -25.43 -1.31
CA SER A 228 -19.05 -25.78 -2.74
C SER A 228 -17.65 -26.02 -3.30
N PRO A 229 -17.50 -26.73 -4.43
CA PRO A 229 -16.21 -26.91 -5.10
C PRO A 229 -15.50 -25.57 -5.39
N GLU A 230 -16.26 -24.55 -5.80
CA GLU A 230 -15.75 -23.21 -6.11
C GLU A 230 -15.25 -22.52 -4.84
N ALA A 231 -16.04 -22.53 -3.76
CA ALA A 231 -15.63 -21.93 -2.48
C ALA A 231 -14.38 -22.63 -1.92
N ARG A 232 -14.28 -23.95 -2.09
CA ARG A 232 -13.08 -24.70 -1.70
C ARG A 232 -11.86 -24.31 -2.54
N ALA A 233 -12.02 -24.08 -3.84
CA ALA A 233 -10.94 -23.62 -4.70
C ALA A 233 -10.46 -22.21 -4.32
N GLU A 234 -11.39 -21.28 -4.06
CA GLU A 234 -11.06 -19.92 -3.60
C GLU A 234 -10.34 -19.95 -2.24
N LEU A 235 -10.82 -20.71 -1.26
CA LEU A 235 -10.15 -20.86 0.04
C LEU A 235 -8.76 -21.49 -0.09
N THR A 236 -8.59 -22.47 -0.99
CA THR A 236 -7.28 -23.07 -1.25
C THR A 236 -6.31 -22.05 -1.82
N LYS A 237 -6.78 -21.18 -2.73
CA LYS A 237 -6.00 -20.09 -3.29
C LYS A 237 -5.67 -19.02 -2.23
N ALA A 238 -6.65 -18.64 -1.40
CA ALA A 238 -6.44 -17.71 -0.29
C ALA A 238 -5.33 -18.21 0.65
N ARG A 239 -5.37 -19.49 1.02
CA ARG A 239 -4.35 -20.13 1.84
C ARG A 239 -2.96 -19.98 1.22
N ALA A 240 -2.81 -20.36 -0.05
CA ALA A 240 -1.53 -20.29 -0.75
C ALA A 240 -0.96 -18.85 -0.82
N LEU A 241 -1.84 -17.85 -1.00
CA LEU A 241 -1.44 -16.43 -1.02
C LEU A 241 -0.95 -15.98 0.36
N TYR A 242 -1.65 -16.34 1.44
CA TYR A 242 -1.23 -16.00 2.81
C TYR A 242 0.06 -16.72 3.22
N GLU A 243 0.21 -18.00 2.89
CA GLU A 243 1.46 -18.73 3.10
C GLU A 243 2.63 -18.06 2.38
N THR A 244 2.40 -17.60 1.14
CA THR A 244 3.42 -16.86 0.39
C THR A 244 3.80 -15.56 1.10
N LEU A 245 2.84 -14.85 1.71
CA LEU A 245 3.14 -13.63 2.49
C LEU A 245 3.99 -13.93 3.73
N GLU A 246 3.68 -15.00 4.47
CA GLU A 246 4.49 -15.41 5.62
C GLU A 246 5.92 -15.77 5.22
N LEU A 247 6.12 -16.36 4.04
CA LEU A 247 7.45 -16.75 3.56
C LEU A 247 8.25 -15.60 2.95
N GLU A 248 7.60 -14.72 2.17
CA GLU A 248 8.29 -13.64 1.45
C GLU A 248 8.58 -12.42 2.34
N VAL A 249 7.65 -12.07 3.24
CA VAL A 249 7.72 -10.87 4.08
C VAL A 249 7.39 -11.19 5.55
N PRO A 250 8.11 -12.14 6.18
CA PRO A 250 7.76 -12.76 7.46
C PRO A 250 7.64 -11.79 8.66
N LEU A 251 8.26 -10.62 8.55
CA LEU A 251 8.31 -9.59 9.61
C LEU A 251 7.49 -8.34 9.24
N SER A 252 6.57 -8.46 8.28
CA SER A 252 5.67 -7.38 7.85
C SER A 252 4.28 -7.52 8.47
N ASP A 253 3.50 -6.44 8.44
CA ASP A 253 2.09 -6.46 8.85
C ASP A 253 1.26 -7.44 7.99
N TYR A 254 1.63 -7.65 6.73
CA TYR A 254 0.96 -8.63 5.86
C TYR A 254 1.18 -10.09 6.31
N ALA A 255 2.35 -10.40 6.87
CA ALA A 255 2.59 -11.72 7.46
C ALA A 255 1.84 -11.87 8.79
N ALA A 256 1.69 -10.81 9.58
CA ALA A 256 0.86 -10.83 10.78
C ALA A 256 -0.63 -11.05 10.45
N GLU A 257 -1.14 -10.40 9.40
CA GLU A 257 -2.48 -10.63 8.86
C GLU A 257 -2.65 -12.09 8.39
N ALA A 258 -1.68 -12.62 7.64
CA ALA A 258 -1.67 -14.00 7.17
C ALA A 258 -1.74 -15.00 8.34
N ALA A 259 -0.91 -14.81 9.37
CA ALA A 259 -0.87 -15.67 10.55
C ALA A 259 -2.22 -15.69 11.30
N ALA A 260 -2.93 -14.56 11.33
CA ALA A 260 -4.25 -14.46 11.93
C ALA A 260 -5.35 -15.15 11.08
N ALA A 261 -5.23 -15.10 9.75
CA ALA A 261 -6.23 -15.64 8.82
C ALA A 261 -6.13 -17.16 8.61
N LEU A 262 -4.91 -17.70 8.53
CA LEU A 262 -4.65 -19.09 8.18
C LEU A 262 -5.39 -20.12 9.06
N PRO A 263 -5.46 -20.00 10.40
CA PRO A 263 -6.16 -20.98 11.24
C PRO A 263 -7.64 -21.15 10.87
N ARG A 264 -8.33 -20.05 10.53
CA ARG A 264 -9.74 -20.09 10.11
C ARG A 264 -9.90 -20.78 8.75
N ILE A 265 -8.98 -20.51 7.81
CA ILE A 265 -8.99 -21.14 6.49
C ILE A 265 -8.72 -22.65 6.60
N ASP A 266 -7.72 -23.05 7.40
CA ASP A 266 -7.38 -24.46 7.62
C ASP A 266 -8.52 -25.21 8.34
N ALA A 267 -9.21 -24.58 9.29
CA ALA A 267 -10.41 -25.18 9.91
C ALA A 267 -11.52 -25.49 8.90
N ARG A 268 -11.67 -24.67 7.84
CA ARG A 268 -12.67 -24.86 6.79
C ARG A 268 -12.24 -25.88 5.73
N LEU A 269 -10.97 -25.84 5.30
CA LEU A 269 -10.43 -26.76 4.29
C LEU A 269 -10.15 -28.17 4.84
N GLY A 270 -10.00 -28.28 6.15
CA GLY A 270 -9.45 -29.44 6.84
C GLY A 270 -7.96 -29.29 7.10
N ALA A 271 -7.50 -29.93 8.18
CA ALA A 271 -6.10 -29.88 8.59
C ALA A 271 -5.19 -30.45 7.48
N ARG A 272 -4.03 -29.82 7.32
CA ARG A 272 -2.96 -30.32 6.45
C ARG A 272 -2.39 -31.61 7.01
N SER A 273 -1.67 -32.35 6.16
CA SER A 273 -0.87 -33.45 6.68
C SER A 273 0.17 -32.90 7.66
N LYS A 274 0.52 -33.68 8.69
CA LYS A 274 1.55 -33.31 9.67
C LYS A 274 2.90 -33.00 8.99
N ALA A 275 3.22 -33.73 7.92
CA ALA A 275 4.43 -33.53 7.15
C ALA A 275 4.45 -32.17 6.45
N ASP A 276 3.34 -31.78 5.82
CA ASP A 276 3.23 -30.48 5.13
C ASP A 276 3.27 -29.31 6.12
N ALA A 277 2.60 -29.44 7.27
CA ALA A 277 2.63 -28.43 8.32
C ALA A 277 4.07 -28.20 8.83
N LEU A 278 4.80 -29.27 9.16
CA LEU A 278 6.19 -29.19 9.61
C LEU A 278 7.12 -28.63 8.53
N ALA A 279 6.92 -28.99 7.27
CA ALA A 279 7.72 -28.46 6.16
C ALA A 279 7.51 -26.96 5.98
N PHE A 280 6.26 -26.49 6.09
CA PHE A 280 5.93 -25.07 6.06
C PHE A 280 6.53 -24.31 7.24
N GLU A 281 6.37 -24.81 8.47
CA GLU A 281 6.95 -24.20 9.69
C GLU A 281 8.46 -24.03 9.60
N ARG A 282 9.18 -25.06 9.10
CA ARG A 282 10.63 -24.98 8.87
C ARG A 282 10.99 -23.94 7.82
N SER A 283 10.20 -23.82 6.76
CA SER A 283 10.42 -22.84 5.70
C SER A 283 10.20 -21.42 6.22
N LEU A 284 9.16 -21.21 7.02
CA LEU A 284 8.87 -19.94 7.69
C LEU A 284 9.96 -19.53 8.68
N ALA A 285 10.42 -20.46 9.51
CA ALA A 285 11.53 -20.22 10.44
C ALA A 285 12.79 -19.76 9.69
N LYS A 286 13.12 -20.45 8.58
CA LYS A 286 14.24 -20.05 7.72
C LYS A 286 14.05 -18.65 7.12
N SER A 287 12.89 -18.35 6.55
CA SER A 287 12.59 -17.02 6.00
C SER A 287 12.72 -15.91 7.05
N ARG A 288 12.25 -16.15 8.29
CA ARG A 288 12.40 -15.21 9.42
C ARG A 288 13.86 -14.95 9.76
N ILE A 289 14.66 -16.01 9.89
CA ILE A 289 16.10 -15.93 10.15
C ILE A 289 16.79 -15.10 9.07
N GLU A 290 16.47 -15.34 7.80
CA GLU A 290 17.04 -14.57 6.67
C GLU A 290 16.66 -13.09 6.70
N ASP A 291 15.41 -12.75 7.04
CA ASP A 291 14.96 -11.35 7.11
C ASP A 291 15.52 -10.62 8.35
N GLU A 292 15.57 -11.28 9.50
CA GLU A 292 16.24 -10.76 10.72
C GLU A 292 17.74 -10.52 10.47
N LEU A 293 18.40 -11.41 9.73
CA LEU A 293 19.80 -11.26 9.34
C LEU A 293 20.02 -10.06 8.41
N LYS A 294 19.17 -9.87 7.39
CA LYS A 294 19.21 -8.69 6.50
C LYS A 294 19.05 -7.39 7.27
N ARG A 295 18.29 -7.40 8.38
CA ARG A 295 18.07 -6.25 9.27
C ARG A 295 19.15 -6.07 10.33
N GLY A 296 20.20 -6.90 10.35
CA GLY A 296 21.30 -6.82 11.31
C GLY A 296 20.94 -7.23 12.74
N ARG A 297 19.85 -7.99 12.94
CA ARG A 297 19.36 -8.38 14.26
C ARG A 297 19.95 -9.71 14.74
N TYR A 298 21.28 -9.75 14.86
CA TYR A 298 22.04 -10.99 15.12
C TYR A 298 21.61 -11.77 16.36
N LYS A 299 21.17 -11.10 17.43
CA LYS A 299 20.68 -11.78 18.64
C LYS A 299 19.43 -12.62 18.36
N ALA A 300 18.47 -12.09 17.60
CA ALA A 300 17.27 -12.80 17.22
C ALA A 300 17.61 -13.99 16.29
N VAL A 301 18.48 -13.75 15.30
CA VAL A 301 19.00 -14.79 14.39
C VAL A 301 19.58 -15.99 15.17
N ILE A 302 20.44 -15.75 16.16
CA ILE A 302 21.04 -16.83 16.96
C ILE A 302 19.96 -17.61 17.72
N GLN A 303 19.00 -16.92 18.33
CA GLN A 303 17.91 -17.55 19.08
C GLN A 303 17.02 -18.42 18.18
N ASP A 304 16.68 -17.92 16.99
CA ASP A 304 15.82 -18.62 16.04
C ASP A 304 16.54 -19.83 15.40
N VAL A 305 17.83 -19.71 15.09
CA VAL A 305 18.65 -20.83 14.62
C VAL A 305 18.77 -21.92 15.69
N ASP A 306 19.04 -21.54 16.95
CA ASP A 306 19.09 -22.49 18.06
C ASP A 306 17.76 -23.23 18.26
N ALA A 307 16.64 -22.52 18.13
CA ALA A 307 15.31 -23.12 18.21
C ALA A 307 15.06 -24.10 17.06
N LEU A 308 15.46 -23.73 15.83
CA LEU A 308 15.32 -24.58 14.65
C LEU A 308 16.17 -25.85 14.71
N LEU A 309 17.36 -25.80 15.31
CA LEU A 309 18.25 -26.95 15.46
C LEU A 309 17.84 -27.92 16.59
N LYS A 310 17.07 -27.42 17.57
CA LYS A 310 16.60 -28.23 18.72
C LYS A 310 15.28 -28.97 18.44
N GLY A 311 14.52 -28.58 17.41
CA GLY A 311 13.23 -29.17 17.02
C GLY A 311 13.32 -30.12 15.84
#